data_AF-A0AAE0ETG7-F1
#
_entry.id   AF-A0AAE0ETG7-F1
#
_cell.length_a   1.000
_cell.length_b   1.000
_cell.length_c   1.000
_cell.angle_alpha   90.00
_cell.angle_beta   90.00
_cell.angle_gamma   90.00
#
_symmetry.space_group_name_H-M   'P 1'
#
loop_
_entity.id
_entity.type
_entity.pdbx_description
1 polymer ?
#
loop_
_entity_poly.entity_id
_entity_poly.type
_entity_poly.pdbx_seq_one_letter_code
_entity_poly.pdbx_strand_id
1 'polypeptide(L)'
;MISTSIRPTAPSLKSNCRSLLSRCQALAPVARPSLPCGVHLRVRSFRTRTRYSARCVLKPPVDNSTEQQGNHQLFGETSLPQFLQQAEAAGFANPFLGLTPSDYTDFRNQQPNPDHMPSVSYILDFYGGKWQQACRAADISCDKLTNAVQQGRMLRFLNEQSAGGLTMKMYVQVSQASRRYCQQSLPSLQELRREFGSWQEACRSVGFEPVERDFFLQALKSANEWNLRNGRDSLTVTNYRQIWQNAKFDYADASYEYVLKFFGTWQIACQEAGISPGTAGNNRHKRENSVKDADRRTYTDEELLEMYQQGSTMQVIGDKIGVTREMARCRLNNVSTAEERRLLKKLIKKQKDIDRHVQVYRETGDVHRVAKVLCVSKSGVLKRLHQAGTDFDEDPNRQSIRHHLSQCKVKNENGKSSADMFKDSETIECLQMAAAHYDTDTLSVTMYRRFSKGRNMEDGRRFPSSSVIKLSHERTWSTACQAAGLKCGGDGRRWQKPRRFNEACITASVKEFLCWAEKTPTVPVPSRGAYTLWRDQMMQDDPSMVGALPTISTIQAFCRSRRSHGLPSNWISFVCELYESMDTECSMHVE
;
A
#
# COMPACT_ATOMS: atom_id res chain seq x y z
N MET A 1 25.10 -36.05 3.87
CA MET A 1 26.03 -35.13 3.17
C MET A 1 27.44 -35.43 3.65
N ILE A 2 28.42 -35.59 2.77
CA ILE A 2 29.84 -35.68 3.18
C ILE A 2 30.52 -34.39 2.71
N SER A 3 31.10 -33.63 3.64
CA SER A 3 31.83 -32.39 3.35
C SER A 3 33.26 -32.53 3.85
N THR A 4 34.22 -32.66 2.94
CA THR A 4 35.66 -32.70 3.26
C THR A 4 36.34 -31.41 2.80
N SER A 5 37.02 -30.73 3.73
CA SER A 5 37.83 -29.54 3.48
C SER A 5 39.31 -29.94 3.44
N ILE A 6 40.04 -29.56 2.39
CA ILE A 6 41.49 -29.81 2.28
C ILE A 6 42.19 -28.46 2.09
N ARG A 7 43.23 -28.17 2.90
CA ARG A 7 44.14 -27.04 2.68
C ARG A 7 45.22 -27.47 1.69
N PRO A 8 45.49 -26.70 0.62
CA PRO A 8 46.53 -27.07 -0.32
C PRO A 8 47.91 -26.72 0.23
N THR A 9 48.78 -27.71 0.39
CA THR A 9 50.23 -27.55 0.21
C THR A 9 50.58 -28.02 -1.20
N ALA A 10 51.49 -27.31 -1.88
CA ALA A 10 51.90 -27.62 -3.26
C ALA A 10 52.51 -29.05 -3.32
N PRO A 11 52.18 -29.92 -4.30
CA PRO A 11 52.06 -29.57 -5.73
C PRO A 11 50.87 -30.16 -6.53
N SER A 12 50.66 -29.54 -7.70
CA SER A 12 49.79 -29.85 -8.86
C SER A 12 48.27 -30.09 -8.62
N LEU A 13 47.46 -29.19 -9.20
CA LEU A 13 45.98 -29.25 -9.21
C LEU A 13 45.41 -30.59 -9.71
N LYS A 14 46.12 -31.26 -10.62
CA LYS A 14 45.68 -32.53 -11.23
C LYS A 14 45.72 -33.70 -10.25
N SER A 15 46.69 -33.78 -9.34
CA SER A 15 46.77 -34.89 -8.38
C SER A 15 45.66 -34.79 -7.32
N ASN A 16 45.38 -33.59 -6.84
CA ASN A 16 44.33 -33.34 -5.85
C ASN A 16 42.92 -33.63 -6.39
N CYS A 17 42.66 -33.27 -7.65
CA CYS A 17 41.39 -33.63 -8.30
C CYS A 17 41.25 -35.14 -8.54
N ARG A 18 42.32 -35.84 -8.94
CA ARG A 18 42.30 -37.31 -9.09
C ARG A 18 42.13 -38.04 -7.75
N SER A 19 42.76 -37.56 -6.69
CA SER A 19 42.60 -38.11 -5.33
C SER A 19 41.18 -37.93 -4.81
N LEU A 20 40.55 -36.77 -5.03
CA LEU A 20 39.15 -36.52 -4.69
C LEU A 20 38.19 -37.40 -5.49
N LEU A 21 38.42 -37.57 -6.80
CA LEU A 21 37.59 -38.45 -7.64
C LEU A 21 37.72 -39.92 -7.22
N SER A 22 38.94 -40.38 -6.95
CA SER A 22 39.22 -41.75 -6.50
C SER A 22 38.57 -42.03 -5.13
N ARG A 23 38.62 -41.08 -4.18
CA ARG A 23 37.90 -41.21 -2.90
C ARG A 23 36.39 -41.21 -3.03
N CYS A 24 35.82 -40.42 -3.95
CA CYS A 24 34.39 -40.45 -4.23
C CYS A 24 33.94 -41.75 -4.91
N GLN A 25 34.78 -42.34 -5.76
CA GLN A 25 34.53 -43.62 -6.42
C GLN A 25 34.69 -44.81 -5.45
N ALA A 26 35.65 -44.77 -4.53
CA ALA A 26 35.84 -45.80 -3.50
C ALA A 26 34.70 -45.86 -2.48
N LEU A 27 33.93 -44.78 -2.30
CA LEU A 27 32.75 -44.72 -1.43
C LEU A 27 31.44 -45.12 -2.13
N ALA A 28 31.48 -45.40 -3.44
CA ALA A 28 30.31 -45.79 -4.22
C ALA A 28 29.73 -47.20 -3.94
N PRO A 29 30.47 -48.24 -3.50
CA PRO A 29 29.91 -49.60 -3.41
C PRO A 29 29.00 -49.84 -2.18
N VAL A 30 28.71 -48.82 -1.37
CA VAL A 30 27.74 -48.92 -0.26
C VAL A 30 26.32 -48.49 -0.67
N ALA A 31 26.13 -48.00 -1.91
CA ALA A 31 24.82 -47.64 -2.44
C ALA A 31 24.39 -48.57 -3.59
N ARG A 32 23.15 -49.06 -3.52
CA ARG A 32 22.52 -50.03 -4.45
C ARG A 32 22.82 -49.75 -5.95
N PRO A 33 23.01 -50.79 -6.78
CA PRO A 33 23.69 -50.70 -8.08
C PRO A 33 22.88 -50.08 -9.25
N SER A 34 21.86 -49.25 -9.03
CA SER A 34 20.94 -48.86 -10.12
C SER A 34 20.57 -47.37 -10.22
N LEU A 35 21.40 -46.43 -9.76
CA LEU A 35 21.13 -44.99 -9.95
C LEU A 35 22.31 -44.25 -10.60
N PRO A 36 22.08 -43.40 -11.63
CA PRO A 36 23.13 -42.60 -12.23
C PRO A 36 23.53 -41.45 -11.30
N CYS A 37 24.80 -41.42 -10.88
CA CYS A 37 25.36 -40.39 -10.01
C CYS A 37 26.12 -39.34 -10.83
N GLY A 38 25.74 -38.05 -10.72
CA GLY A 38 26.48 -36.93 -11.31
C GLY A 38 27.27 -36.14 -10.25
N VAL A 39 28.57 -35.93 -10.47
CA VAL A 39 29.42 -35.10 -9.61
C VAL A 39 29.64 -33.73 -10.27
N HIS A 40 29.22 -32.65 -9.59
CA HIS A 40 29.50 -31.29 -10.04
C HIS A 40 30.59 -30.63 -9.17
N LEU A 41 31.65 -30.17 -9.83
CA LEU A 41 32.72 -29.37 -9.24
C LEU A 41 32.46 -27.89 -9.52
N ARG A 42 32.49 -27.06 -8.46
CA ARG A 42 32.37 -25.60 -8.60
C ARG A 42 33.60 -24.92 -8.03
N VAL A 43 34.28 -24.15 -8.87
CA VAL A 43 35.45 -23.36 -8.49
C VAL A 43 35.02 -21.91 -8.30
N ARG A 44 35.37 -21.32 -7.15
CA ARG A 44 35.23 -19.87 -6.93
C ARG A 44 36.59 -19.29 -6.59
N SER A 45 37.04 -18.38 -7.45
CA SER A 45 38.23 -17.57 -7.25
C SER A 45 37.83 -16.23 -6.62
N PHE A 46 38.46 -15.89 -5.50
CA PHE A 46 38.50 -14.53 -4.97
C PHE A 46 39.95 -14.06 -4.97
N ARG A 47 40.16 -12.74 -5.09
CA ARG A 47 41.44 -12.07 -5.43
C ARG A 47 42.69 -12.53 -4.67
N THR A 48 42.60 -13.26 -3.57
CA THR A 48 43.77 -13.82 -2.87
C THR A 48 43.67 -15.30 -2.48
N ARG A 49 42.53 -16.00 -2.70
CA ARG A 49 42.39 -17.45 -2.41
C ARG A 49 41.33 -18.12 -3.30
N THR A 50 41.67 -19.29 -3.82
CA THR A 50 40.75 -20.17 -4.55
C THR A 50 40.28 -21.30 -3.64
N ARG A 51 38.96 -21.48 -3.48
CA ARG A 51 38.37 -22.63 -2.77
C ARG A 51 37.67 -23.56 -3.76
N TYR A 52 37.87 -24.86 -3.56
CA TYR A 52 37.24 -25.93 -4.34
C TYR A 52 36.16 -26.60 -3.49
N SER A 53 35.00 -26.83 -4.08
CA SER A 53 33.89 -27.57 -3.48
C SER A 53 33.35 -28.57 -4.50
N ALA A 54 33.28 -29.84 -4.10
CA ALA A 54 32.63 -30.90 -4.88
C ALA A 54 31.32 -31.27 -4.17
N ARG A 55 30.23 -31.38 -4.94
CA ARG A 55 28.92 -31.81 -4.42
C ARG A 55 28.44 -33.00 -5.21
N CYS A 56 28.19 -34.11 -4.52
CA CYS A 56 27.48 -35.26 -5.07
C CYS A 56 25.99 -35.08 -4.78
N VAL A 57 25.15 -35.09 -5.81
CA VAL A 57 23.70 -34.90 -5.69
C VAL A 57 23.01 -36.13 -6.26
N LEU A 58 22.38 -36.92 -5.41
CA LEU A 58 21.44 -37.95 -5.82
C LEU A 58 20.11 -37.25 -6.12
N LYS A 59 19.66 -37.31 -7.38
CA LYS A 59 18.33 -36.84 -7.77
C LYS A 59 17.34 -38.00 -7.60
N PRO A 60 16.31 -37.89 -6.75
CA PRO A 60 15.17 -38.80 -6.88
C PRO A 60 14.38 -38.46 -8.16
N PRO A 61 13.72 -39.43 -8.80
CA PRO A 61 12.79 -39.15 -9.89
C PRO A 61 11.63 -38.32 -9.32
N VAL A 62 11.31 -37.22 -9.98
CA VAL A 62 10.17 -36.37 -9.65
C VAL A 62 9.15 -36.57 -10.76
N ASP A 63 8.15 -37.41 -10.51
CA ASP A 63 6.92 -37.47 -11.32
C ASP A 63 6.01 -36.32 -10.87
N ASN A 64 5.97 -35.25 -11.68
CA ASN A 64 5.16 -34.05 -11.45
C ASN A 64 3.80 -34.10 -12.20
N SER A 65 3.34 -35.27 -12.65
CA SER A 65 2.14 -35.39 -13.50
C SER A 65 0.85 -35.81 -12.77
N THR A 66 0.90 -36.29 -11.52
CA THR A 66 -0.27 -36.93 -10.89
C THR A 66 -1.11 -36.03 -9.97
N GLU A 67 -0.56 -34.95 -9.42
CA GLU A 67 -1.23 -34.22 -8.32
C GLU A 67 -2.18 -33.10 -8.78
N GLN A 68 -1.98 -32.52 -9.97
CA GLN A 68 -2.89 -31.48 -10.49
C GLN A 68 -4.02 -32.01 -11.38
N GLN A 69 -3.92 -33.23 -11.90
CA GLN A 69 -5.00 -33.83 -12.70
C GLN A 69 -6.05 -34.58 -11.85
N GLY A 70 -5.70 -35.01 -10.63
CA GLY A 70 -6.60 -35.77 -9.77
C GLY A 70 -7.83 -34.98 -9.28
N ASN A 71 -7.67 -33.71 -8.89
CA ASN A 71 -8.78 -32.93 -8.32
C ASN A 71 -9.80 -32.43 -9.35
N HIS A 72 -9.41 -32.29 -10.63
CA HIS A 72 -10.35 -31.88 -11.68
C HIS A 72 -11.23 -33.03 -12.18
N GLN A 73 -10.83 -34.29 -11.99
CA GLN A 73 -11.62 -35.46 -12.40
C GLN A 73 -12.59 -35.97 -11.33
N LEU A 74 -12.39 -35.60 -10.05
CA LEU A 74 -13.17 -36.16 -8.94
C LEU A 74 -14.56 -35.54 -8.76
N PHE A 75 -14.77 -34.31 -9.21
CA PHE A 75 -16.02 -33.58 -8.98
C PHE A 75 -16.70 -33.24 -10.31
N GLY A 76 -17.64 -34.10 -10.74
CA GLY A 76 -18.49 -33.82 -11.91
C GLY A 76 -19.40 -32.60 -11.68
N GLU A 77 -19.83 -31.93 -12.75
CA GLU A 77 -20.65 -30.70 -12.68
C GLU A 77 -21.93 -30.86 -11.84
N THR A 78 -22.49 -32.07 -11.80
CA THR A 78 -23.68 -32.42 -11.03
C THR A 78 -23.46 -32.52 -9.51
N SER A 79 -22.21 -32.66 -9.05
CA SER A 79 -21.88 -32.83 -7.62
C SER A 79 -21.73 -31.51 -6.86
N LEU A 80 -21.34 -30.43 -7.55
CA LEU A 80 -21.07 -29.13 -6.91
C LEU A 80 -22.32 -28.49 -6.26
N PRO A 81 -23.48 -28.46 -6.93
CA PRO A 81 -24.74 -28.02 -6.31
C PRO A 81 -25.08 -28.77 -5.02
N GLN A 82 -24.86 -30.08 -5.00
CA GLN A 82 -25.22 -30.93 -3.85
C GLN A 82 -24.40 -30.59 -2.60
N PHE A 83 -23.11 -30.28 -2.74
CA PHE A 83 -22.30 -29.88 -1.58
C PHE A 83 -22.77 -28.55 -0.96
N LEU A 84 -23.23 -27.61 -1.79
CA LEU A 84 -23.77 -26.34 -1.32
C LEU A 84 -25.14 -26.54 -0.64
N GLN A 85 -26.00 -27.38 -1.20
CA GLN A 85 -27.28 -27.74 -0.59
C GLN A 85 -27.11 -28.49 0.73
N GLN A 86 -26.13 -29.38 0.84
CA GLN A 86 -25.80 -30.05 2.09
C GLN A 86 -25.35 -29.06 3.17
N ALA A 87 -24.55 -28.05 2.80
CA ALA A 87 -24.13 -27.01 3.72
C ALA A 87 -25.32 -26.17 4.23
N GLU A 88 -26.25 -25.82 3.34
CA GLU A 88 -27.49 -25.14 3.72
C GLU A 88 -28.37 -26.01 4.62
N ALA A 89 -28.62 -27.26 4.24
CA ALA A 89 -29.43 -28.21 5.01
C ALA A 89 -28.84 -28.51 6.40
N ALA A 90 -27.51 -28.45 6.54
CA ALA A 90 -26.81 -28.56 7.82
C ALA A 90 -26.90 -27.29 8.69
N GLY A 91 -27.62 -26.26 8.25
CA GLY A 91 -27.86 -25.03 9.02
C GLY A 91 -26.70 -24.03 9.02
N PHE A 92 -25.71 -24.21 8.13
CA PHE A 92 -24.62 -23.24 7.96
C PHE A 92 -25.07 -22.02 7.16
N ALA A 93 -26.15 -22.15 6.38
CA ALA A 93 -26.75 -21.00 5.73
C ALA A 93 -27.34 -20.07 6.79
N ASN A 94 -26.85 -18.84 6.79
CA ASN A 94 -27.42 -17.83 7.65
C ASN A 94 -28.84 -17.49 7.15
N PRO A 95 -29.88 -17.46 8.02
CA PRO A 95 -31.26 -17.17 7.62
C PRO A 95 -31.43 -15.85 6.86
N PHE A 96 -30.45 -14.94 7.00
CA PHE A 96 -30.48 -13.60 6.44
C PHE A 96 -29.47 -13.36 5.31
N LEU A 97 -28.47 -14.24 5.13
CA LEU A 97 -27.38 -14.04 4.15
C LEU A 97 -27.28 -15.16 3.12
N GLY A 98 -28.07 -16.22 3.29
CA GLY A 98 -27.82 -17.48 2.64
C GLY A 98 -26.47 -18.06 3.07
N LEU A 99 -25.96 -18.99 2.28
CA LEU A 99 -24.66 -19.62 2.48
C LEU A 99 -23.54 -18.71 1.95
N THR A 100 -22.62 -18.24 2.81
CA THR A 100 -21.44 -17.48 2.39
C THR A 100 -20.22 -18.39 2.13
N PRO A 101 -19.14 -17.89 1.46
CA PRO A 101 -17.92 -18.69 1.30
C PRO A 101 -17.26 -19.10 2.62
N SER A 102 -17.42 -18.28 3.67
CA SER A 102 -16.92 -18.61 5.02
C SER A 102 -17.74 -19.74 5.61
N ASP A 103 -19.07 -19.63 5.57
CA ASP A 103 -19.98 -20.66 6.10
C ASP A 103 -19.73 -22.02 5.44
N TYR A 104 -19.52 -22.04 4.12
CA TYR A 104 -19.15 -23.25 3.41
C TYR A 104 -17.75 -23.77 3.79
N THR A 105 -16.78 -22.88 4.06
CA THR A 105 -15.45 -23.30 4.54
C THR A 105 -15.55 -23.95 5.91
N ASP A 106 -16.36 -23.38 6.79
CA ASP A 106 -16.60 -23.92 8.14
C ASP A 106 -17.34 -25.26 8.08
N PHE A 107 -18.38 -25.37 7.23
CA PHE A 107 -19.06 -26.62 6.92
C PHE A 107 -18.09 -27.70 6.41
N ARG A 108 -17.24 -27.34 5.44
CA ARG A 108 -16.24 -28.22 4.86
C ARG A 108 -15.27 -28.75 5.89
N ASN A 109 -14.77 -27.87 6.77
CA ASN A 109 -13.82 -28.25 7.81
C ASN A 109 -14.43 -29.16 8.89
N GLN A 110 -15.76 -29.18 9.02
CA GLN A 110 -16.48 -30.04 9.95
C GLN A 110 -16.84 -31.41 9.36
N GLN A 111 -16.64 -31.64 8.06
CA GLN A 111 -16.90 -32.96 7.47
C GLN A 111 -15.78 -33.96 7.83
N PRO A 112 -16.08 -35.27 7.98
CA PRO A 112 -15.08 -36.29 8.31
C PRO A 112 -13.89 -36.36 7.35
N ASN A 113 -14.10 -35.99 6.08
CA ASN A 113 -13.09 -35.98 5.04
C ASN A 113 -13.11 -34.64 4.27
N PRO A 114 -12.56 -33.54 4.83
CA PRO A 114 -12.63 -32.21 4.23
C PRO A 114 -11.90 -32.10 2.88
N ASP A 115 -10.94 -33.00 2.63
CA ASP A 115 -10.19 -33.07 1.37
C ASP A 115 -11.02 -33.66 0.22
N HIS A 116 -12.08 -34.41 0.53
CA HIS A 116 -13.04 -34.90 -0.46
C HIS A 116 -14.13 -33.88 -0.81
N MET A 117 -14.06 -32.67 -0.25
CA MET A 117 -14.98 -31.59 -0.58
C MET A 117 -14.29 -30.54 -1.45
N PRO A 118 -15.00 -29.96 -2.43
CA PRO A 118 -14.44 -28.92 -3.27
C PRO A 118 -14.12 -27.69 -2.43
N SER A 119 -12.93 -27.12 -2.64
CA SER A 119 -12.54 -25.88 -1.97
C SER A 119 -13.35 -24.69 -2.48
N VAL A 120 -13.47 -23.62 -1.68
CA VAL A 120 -14.10 -22.36 -2.12
C VAL A 120 -13.47 -21.83 -3.40
N SER A 121 -12.14 -21.89 -3.52
CA SER A 121 -11.43 -21.45 -4.73
C SER A 121 -11.84 -22.27 -5.96
N TYR A 122 -11.98 -23.60 -5.81
CA TYR A 122 -12.45 -24.45 -6.89
C TYR A 122 -13.89 -24.13 -7.32
N ILE A 123 -14.79 -23.94 -6.35
CA ILE A 123 -16.19 -23.55 -6.62
C ILE A 123 -16.24 -22.21 -7.34
N LEU A 124 -15.45 -21.23 -6.89
CA LEU A 124 -15.39 -19.92 -7.53
C LEU A 124 -14.82 -20.02 -8.95
N ASP A 125 -13.73 -20.73 -9.17
CA ASP A 125 -13.13 -20.90 -10.50
C ASP A 125 -14.11 -21.59 -11.47
N PHE A 126 -14.86 -22.60 -10.98
CA PHE A 126 -15.88 -23.30 -11.75
C PHE A 126 -17.05 -22.39 -12.14
N TYR A 127 -17.56 -21.57 -11.21
CA TYR A 127 -18.69 -20.65 -11.44
C TYR A 127 -18.24 -19.22 -11.78
N GLY A 128 -17.18 -19.05 -12.58
CA GLY A 128 -16.81 -17.75 -13.17
C GLY A 128 -16.40 -16.66 -12.17
N GLY A 129 -15.92 -17.06 -11.00
CA GLY A 129 -15.39 -16.20 -9.94
C GLY A 129 -16.46 -15.56 -9.04
N LYS A 130 -17.73 -15.97 -9.13
CA LYS A 130 -18.84 -15.37 -8.38
C LYS A 130 -19.57 -16.40 -7.52
N TRP A 131 -19.48 -16.25 -6.20
CA TRP A 131 -20.15 -17.14 -5.25
C TRP A 131 -21.68 -17.19 -5.44
N GLN A 132 -22.30 -16.07 -5.80
CA GLN A 132 -23.73 -16.00 -6.05
C GLN A 132 -24.17 -16.88 -7.22
N GLN A 133 -23.30 -17.10 -8.22
CA GLN A 133 -23.62 -18.00 -9.33
C GLN A 133 -23.58 -19.46 -8.87
N ALA A 134 -22.65 -19.82 -7.99
CA ALA A 134 -22.58 -21.15 -7.39
C ALA A 134 -23.81 -21.46 -6.54
N CYS A 135 -24.21 -20.52 -5.67
CA CYS A 135 -25.42 -20.69 -4.85
C CYS A 135 -26.70 -20.73 -5.71
N ARG A 136 -26.82 -19.92 -6.76
CA ARG A 136 -27.95 -20.02 -7.71
C ARG A 136 -27.99 -21.35 -8.46
N ALA A 137 -26.83 -21.89 -8.86
CA ALA A 137 -26.75 -23.21 -9.49
C ALA A 137 -27.15 -24.33 -8.52
N ALA A 138 -27.04 -24.08 -7.21
CA ALA A 138 -27.50 -24.95 -6.14
C ALA A 138 -28.95 -24.69 -5.70
N ASP A 139 -29.68 -23.81 -6.39
CA ASP A 139 -31.03 -23.35 -6.03
C ASP A 139 -31.12 -22.76 -4.60
N ILE A 140 -29.99 -22.26 -4.09
CA ILE A 140 -29.90 -21.57 -2.81
C ILE A 140 -30.27 -20.10 -3.05
N SER A 141 -31.33 -19.64 -2.38
CA SER A 141 -31.84 -18.27 -2.55
C SER A 141 -30.78 -17.22 -2.17
N CYS A 142 -30.16 -16.62 -3.18
CA CYS A 142 -29.22 -15.49 -3.03
C CYS A 142 -29.91 -14.14 -3.13
N ASP A 143 -31.17 -14.15 -3.58
CA ASP A 143 -31.88 -12.96 -3.98
C ASP A 143 -32.70 -12.44 -2.80
N LYS A 144 -32.36 -11.22 -2.39
CA LYS A 144 -32.92 -10.42 -1.27
C LYS A 144 -32.19 -10.63 0.07
N LEU A 145 -31.03 -9.99 0.19
CA LEU A 145 -30.86 -9.08 1.32
C LEU A 145 -32.05 -8.10 1.25
N THR A 146 -33.14 -8.39 1.95
CA THR A 146 -34.26 -7.45 2.04
C THR A 146 -33.72 -6.14 2.61
N ASN A 147 -34.27 -5.00 2.19
CA ASN A 147 -33.90 -3.70 2.78
C ASN A 147 -33.97 -3.76 4.32
N ALA A 148 -34.90 -4.55 4.88
CA ALA A 148 -35.00 -4.82 6.31
C ALA A 148 -33.75 -5.49 6.92
N VAL A 149 -33.09 -6.43 6.24
CA VAL A 149 -31.85 -7.06 6.72
C VAL A 149 -30.66 -6.10 6.58
N GLN A 150 -30.59 -5.33 5.49
CA GLN A 150 -29.56 -4.31 5.32
C GLN A 150 -29.71 -3.19 6.37
N GLN A 151 -30.94 -2.74 6.63
CA GLN A 151 -31.30 -1.84 7.72
C GLN A 151 -30.93 -2.44 9.07
N GLY A 152 -31.30 -3.69 9.36
CA GLY A 152 -30.97 -4.35 10.64
C GLY A 152 -29.47 -4.44 10.91
N ARG A 153 -28.65 -4.69 9.88
CA ARG A 153 -27.18 -4.61 9.98
C ARG A 153 -26.68 -3.20 10.26
N MET A 154 -27.25 -2.20 9.57
CA MET A 154 -26.91 -0.79 9.77
C MET A 154 -27.26 -0.35 11.20
N LEU A 155 -28.44 -0.74 11.70
CA LEU A 155 -28.93 -0.42 13.04
C LEU A 155 -28.09 -1.10 14.12
N ARG A 156 -27.83 -2.41 14.00
CA ARG A 156 -27.01 -3.14 14.98
C ARG A 156 -25.61 -2.57 15.08
N PHE A 157 -24.97 -2.28 13.95
CA PHE A 157 -23.64 -1.68 13.95
C PHE A 157 -23.63 -0.27 14.54
N LEU A 158 -24.60 0.57 14.15
CA LEU A 158 -24.75 1.90 14.72
C LEU A 158 -24.88 1.79 16.24
N ASN A 159 -25.74 0.90 16.76
CA ASN A 159 -25.94 0.65 18.19
C ASN A 159 -24.67 0.16 18.92
N GLU A 160 -23.92 -0.78 18.32
CA GLU A 160 -22.67 -1.31 18.88
C GLU A 160 -21.57 -0.24 18.97
N GLN A 161 -21.53 0.70 18.02
CA GLN A 161 -20.50 1.74 17.98
C GLN A 161 -20.91 3.04 18.69
N SER A 162 -22.21 3.30 18.79
CA SER A 162 -22.75 4.54 19.35
C SER A 162 -22.72 4.55 20.88
N ALA A 163 -22.60 3.38 21.54
CA ALA A 163 -22.36 3.28 22.98
C ALA A 163 -21.17 4.13 23.50
N GLY A 164 -20.28 4.59 22.62
CA GLY A 164 -19.18 5.52 22.93
C GLY A 164 -19.32 6.96 22.38
N GLY A 165 -20.52 7.42 22.01
CA GLY A 165 -20.72 8.79 21.49
C GLY A 165 -20.25 8.97 20.05
N LEU A 166 -20.64 8.07 19.16
CA LEU A 166 -20.13 8.03 17.78
C LEU A 166 -20.54 9.27 16.96
N THR A 167 -19.61 10.19 16.75
CA THR A 167 -19.83 11.34 15.86
C THR A 167 -19.80 10.93 14.39
N MET A 168 -20.45 11.71 13.51
CA MET A 168 -20.37 11.53 12.04
C MET A 168 -18.93 11.41 11.52
N LYS A 169 -18.00 12.17 12.10
CA LYS A 169 -16.58 12.14 11.72
C LYS A 169 -15.93 10.83 12.15
N MET A 170 -16.22 10.35 13.36
CA MET A 170 -15.78 9.05 13.84
C MET A 170 -16.36 7.94 12.97
N TYR A 171 -17.64 7.98 12.62
CA TYR A 171 -18.23 7.00 11.69
C TYR A 171 -17.55 7.01 10.33
N VAL A 172 -17.24 8.18 9.76
CA VAL A 172 -16.50 8.26 8.49
C VAL A 172 -15.11 7.66 8.63
N GLN A 173 -14.39 7.98 9.71
CA GLN A 173 -13.05 7.46 9.96
C GLN A 173 -13.07 5.95 10.19
N VAL A 174 -14.01 5.43 10.97
CA VAL A 174 -14.23 4.01 11.21
C VAL A 174 -14.67 3.31 9.92
N SER A 175 -15.61 3.85 9.15
CA SER A 175 -16.03 3.26 7.85
C SER A 175 -14.89 3.21 6.83
N GLN A 176 -14.03 4.23 6.79
CA GLN A 176 -12.86 4.26 5.93
C GLN A 176 -11.76 3.33 6.43
N ALA A 177 -11.57 3.23 7.75
CA ALA A 177 -10.65 2.30 8.38
C ALA A 177 -11.13 0.86 8.15
N SER A 178 -12.38 0.51 8.47
CA SER A 178 -12.95 -0.81 8.24
C SER A 178 -12.94 -1.19 6.75
N ARG A 179 -13.21 -0.27 5.80
CA ARG A 179 -13.00 -0.60 4.37
C ARG A 179 -11.55 -0.87 3.98
N ARG A 180 -10.60 -0.32 4.73
CA ARG A 180 -9.16 -0.54 4.52
C ARG A 180 -8.64 -1.75 5.28
N TYR A 181 -9.29 -2.16 6.37
CA TYR A 181 -8.72 -3.08 7.36
C TYR A 181 -9.60 -4.30 7.70
N CYS A 182 -10.91 -4.25 7.45
CA CYS A 182 -11.86 -5.33 7.76
C CYS A 182 -12.60 -5.79 6.48
N GLN A 183 -12.89 -7.09 6.36
CA GLN A 183 -13.63 -7.64 5.20
C GLN A 183 -15.13 -7.29 5.21
N GLN A 184 -15.64 -6.72 6.32
CA GLN A 184 -17.01 -6.24 6.39
C GLN A 184 -17.06 -4.79 5.89
N SER A 185 -17.68 -4.59 4.73
CA SER A 185 -17.92 -3.25 4.18
C SER A 185 -18.91 -2.52 5.09
N LEU A 186 -18.40 -1.59 5.90
CA LEU A 186 -19.28 -0.68 6.62
C LEU A 186 -20.10 0.14 5.62
N PRO A 187 -21.38 0.40 5.94
CA PRO A 187 -22.21 1.24 5.11
C PRO A 187 -21.51 2.58 4.87
N SER A 188 -21.55 3.03 3.63
CA SER A 188 -21.19 4.38 3.30
C SER A 188 -22.18 5.37 3.88
N LEU A 189 -21.72 6.59 4.10
CA LEU A 189 -22.63 7.69 4.39
C LEU A 189 -23.71 7.85 3.31
N GLN A 190 -23.40 7.50 2.07
CA GLN A 190 -24.37 7.55 1.00
C GLN A 190 -25.43 6.45 1.13
N GLU A 191 -25.05 5.24 1.55
CA GLU A 191 -25.98 4.16 1.86
C GLU A 191 -26.84 4.49 3.08
N LEU A 192 -26.26 5.02 4.16
CA LEU A 192 -27.01 5.51 5.32
C LEU A 192 -27.98 6.62 4.93
N ARG A 193 -27.53 7.58 4.12
CA ARG A 193 -28.38 8.68 3.66
C ARG A 193 -29.50 8.20 2.73
N ARG A 194 -29.23 7.19 1.90
CA ARG A 194 -30.25 6.58 1.04
C ARG A 194 -31.30 5.86 1.87
N GLU A 195 -30.88 5.16 2.92
CA GLU A 195 -31.76 4.30 3.71
C GLU A 195 -32.55 5.07 4.77
N PHE A 196 -31.90 5.99 5.48
CA PHE A 196 -32.48 6.74 6.59
C PHE A 196 -32.76 8.21 6.24
N GLY A 197 -32.43 8.66 5.01
CA GLY A 197 -32.59 10.06 4.58
C GLY A 197 -31.51 11.01 5.11
N SER A 198 -31.15 10.91 6.39
CA SER A 198 -30.10 11.71 7.03
C SER A 198 -29.34 10.93 8.10
N TRP A 199 -28.16 11.43 8.50
CA TRP A 199 -27.40 10.83 9.61
C TRP A 199 -28.12 10.95 10.94
N GLN A 200 -28.82 12.07 11.16
CA GLN A 200 -29.62 12.30 12.36
C GLN A 200 -30.73 11.26 12.47
N GLU A 201 -31.41 10.98 11.37
CA GLU A 201 -32.47 9.97 11.33
C GLU A 201 -31.92 8.55 11.50
N ALA A 202 -30.72 8.27 10.94
CA ALA A 202 -30.01 7.03 11.20
C ALA A 202 -29.66 6.87 12.69
N CYS A 203 -29.22 7.93 13.37
CA CYS A 203 -28.99 7.92 14.82
C CYS A 203 -30.30 7.70 15.58
N ARG A 204 -31.38 8.42 15.26
CA ARG A 204 -32.69 8.25 15.93
C ARG A 204 -33.22 6.82 15.80
N SER A 205 -33.03 6.20 14.63
CA SER A 205 -33.47 4.84 14.38
C SER A 205 -32.77 3.78 15.25
N VAL A 206 -31.63 4.11 15.85
CA VAL A 206 -30.94 3.27 16.86
C VAL A 206 -31.10 3.76 18.29
N GLY A 207 -32.05 4.66 18.54
CA GLY A 207 -32.26 5.25 19.87
C GLY A 207 -31.19 6.27 20.27
N PHE A 208 -30.37 6.75 19.32
CA PHE A 208 -29.46 7.86 19.57
C PHE A 208 -30.15 9.17 19.27
N GLU A 209 -30.40 9.92 20.33
CA GLU A 209 -30.94 11.27 20.24
C GLU A 209 -29.81 12.19 19.71
N PRO A 210 -29.91 12.69 18.47
CA PRO A 210 -28.87 13.55 17.92
C PRO A 210 -28.78 14.81 18.79
N VAL A 211 -27.55 15.20 19.16
CA VAL A 211 -27.30 16.41 19.95
C VAL A 211 -28.03 17.59 19.30
N GLU A 212 -29.06 18.07 19.98
CA GLU A 212 -29.93 19.09 19.44
C GLU A 212 -29.20 20.43 19.36
N ARG A 213 -29.64 21.30 18.44
CA ARG A 213 -29.12 22.67 18.34
C ARG A 213 -29.17 23.39 19.69
N ASP A 214 -30.20 23.12 20.48
CA ASP A 214 -30.44 23.70 21.79
C ASP A 214 -29.38 23.31 22.82
N PHE A 215 -28.78 22.11 22.72
CA PHE A 215 -27.66 21.71 23.57
C PHE A 215 -26.47 22.67 23.43
N PHE A 216 -26.12 23.04 22.19
CA PHE A 216 -25.03 23.99 21.95
C PHE A 216 -25.37 25.41 22.39
N LEU A 217 -26.64 25.82 22.24
CA LEU A 217 -27.10 27.11 22.75
C LEU A 217 -27.05 27.16 24.28
N GLN A 218 -27.44 26.09 24.98
CA GLN A 218 -27.32 25.99 26.43
C GLN A 218 -25.86 26.02 26.87
N ALA A 219 -24.97 25.27 26.21
CA ALA A 219 -23.54 25.30 26.51
C ALA A 219 -22.93 26.70 26.35
N LEU A 220 -23.31 27.44 25.29
CA LEU A 220 -22.90 28.83 25.10
C LEU A 220 -23.42 29.75 26.21
N LYS A 221 -24.68 29.61 26.61
CA LYS A 221 -25.29 30.38 27.71
C LYS A 221 -24.57 30.11 29.03
N SER A 222 -24.36 28.84 29.39
CA SER A 222 -23.62 28.46 30.61
C SER A 222 -22.18 28.98 30.60
N ALA A 223 -21.49 28.92 29.46
CA ALA A 223 -20.16 29.48 29.33
C ALA A 223 -20.15 31.01 29.48
N ASN A 224 -21.15 31.71 28.95
CA ASN A 224 -21.29 33.16 29.11
C ASN A 224 -21.57 33.55 30.57
N GLU A 225 -22.48 32.85 31.25
CA GLU A 225 -22.76 33.06 32.67
C GLU A 225 -21.51 32.87 33.52
N TRP A 226 -20.73 31.82 33.26
CA TRP A 226 -19.46 31.61 33.94
C TRP A 226 -18.47 32.73 33.68
N ASN A 227 -18.37 33.17 32.42
CA ASN A 227 -17.50 34.27 32.02
C ASN A 227 -17.88 35.57 32.77
N LEU A 228 -19.18 35.88 32.86
CA LEU A 228 -19.70 37.03 33.60
C LEU A 228 -19.42 36.92 35.11
N ARG A 229 -19.62 35.75 35.73
CA ARG A 229 -19.31 35.52 37.16
C ARG A 229 -17.82 35.73 37.50
N ASN A 230 -16.94 35.55 36.53
CA ASN A 230 -15.50 35.78 36.68
C ASN A 230 -15.08 37.22 36.30
N GLY A 231 -16.02 38.17 36.26
CA GLY A 231 -15.75 39.59 36.03
C GLY A 231 -15.33 39.92 34.59
N ARG A 232 -15.71 39.10 33.61
CA ARG A 232 -15.42 39.36 32.19
C ARG A 232 -16.68 39.81 31.46
N ASP A 233 -16.59 40.93 30.75
CA ASP A 233 -17.77 41.59 30.16
C ASP A 233 -18.39 40.86 28.96
N SER A 234 -17.62 40.01 28.26
CA SER A 234 -18.14 39.29 27.09
C SER A 234 -17.44 37.96 26.83
N LEU A 235 -18.20 37.00 26.29
CA LEU A 235 -17.71 35.68 25.92
C LEU A 235 -16.97 35.75 24.57
N THR A 236 -15.65 35.83 24.63
CA THR A 236 -14.79 35.72 23.45
C THR A 236 -14.55 34.25 23.09
N VAL A 237 -14.14 33.99 21.84
CA VAL A 237 -13.74 32.63 21.38
C VAL A 237 -12.65 32.04 22.29
N THR A 238 -11.66 32.84 22.67
CA THR A 238 -10.56 32.41 23.54
C THR A 238 -11.08 32.00 24.91
N ASN A 239 -12.00 32.78 25.48
CA ASN A 239 -12.61 32.47 26.77
C ASN A 239 -13.44 31.19 26.68
N TYR A 240 -14.29 31.04 25.65
CA TYR A 240 -15.07 29.82 25.47
C TYR A 240 -14.20 28.57 25.36
N ARG A 241 -13.13 28.62 24.57
CA ARG A 241 -12.18 27.50 24.44
C ARG A 241 -11.51 27.17 25.77
N GLN A 242 -11.07 28.18 26.54
CA GLN A 242 -10.48 27.97 27.86
C GLN A 242 -11.48 27.37 28.85
N ILE A 243 -12.72 27.85 28.85
CA ILE A 243 -13.80 27.35 29.69
C ILE A 243 -14.09 25.87 29.37
N TRP A 244 -14.15 25.54 28.08
CA TRP A 244 -14.37 24.18 27.61
C TRP A 244 -13.17 23.26 27.90
N GLN A 245 -11.94 23.70 27.66
CA GLN A 245 -10.72 22.91 27.91
C GLN A 245 -10.50 22.61 29.40
N ASN A 246 -10.89 23.55 30.26
CA ASN A 246 -10.82 23.37 31.71
C ASN A 246 -12.03 22.61 32.27
N ALA A 247 -12.92 22.15 31.39
CA ALA A 247 -14.14 21.35 31.61
C ALA A 247 -14.64 21.34 33.06
N LYS A 248 -15.15 22.50 33.51
CA LYS A 248 -16.02 22.63 34.68
C LYS A 248 -17.50 22.40 34.33
N PHE A 249 -17.79 21.84 33.15
CA PHE A 249 -19.13 21.67 32.60
C PHE A 249 -19.32 20.27 32.02
N ASP A 250 -20.53 19.72 32.16
CA ASP A 250 -20.95 18.43 31.61
C ASP A 250 -21.10 18.44 30.06
N TYR A 251 -20.63 19.49 29.38
CA TYR A 251 -20.79 19.73 27.95
C TYR A 251 -19.52 19.42 27.14
N ALA A 252 -18.89 18.27 27.37
CA ALA A 252 -17.67 17.86 26.66
C ALA A 252 -17.84 17.89 25.12
N ASP A 253 -19.05 17.62 24.64
CA ASP A 253 -19.34 17.58 23.20
C ASP A 253 -19.57 18.96 22.55
N ALA A 254 -19.66 20.04 23.34
CA ALA A 254 -19.88 21.40 22.85
C ALA A 254 -18.58 22.14 22.46
N SER A 255 -17.64 21.46 21.79
CA SER A 255 -16.38 22.09 21.39
C SER A 255 -16.62 23.29 20.47
N TYR A 256 -15.68 24.23 20.45
CA TYR A 256 -15.74 25.41 19.57
C TYR A 256 -15.96 25.04 18.10
N GLU A 257 -15.30 23.98 17.63
CA GLU A 257 -15.43 23.47 16.27
C GLU A 257 -16.84 22.95 15.98
N TYR A 258 -17.49 22.31 16.95
CA TYR A 258 -18.88 21.87 16.81
C TYR A 258 -19.83 23.06 16.80
N VAL A 259 -19.64 24.04 17.68
CA VAL A 259 -20.42 25.29 17.66
C VAL A 259 -20.33 25.95 16.27
N LEU A 260 -19.12 26.13 15.71
CA LEU A 260 -18.97 26.68 14.36
C LEU A 260 -19.63 25.82 13.28
N LYS A 261 -19.62 24.49 13.42
CA LYS A 261 -20.23 23.60 12.45
C LYS A 261 -21.76 23.75 12.41
N PHE A 262 -22.39 24.00 13.56
CA PHE A 262 -23.84 24.17 13.65
C PHE A 262 -24.31 25.58 13.28
N PHE A 263 -23.58 26.62 13.70
CA PHE A 263 -24.01 28.02 13.53
C PHE A 263 -23.25 28.78 12.42
N GLY A 264 -22.23 28.16 11.82
CA GLY A 264 -21.39 28.73 10.76
C GLY A 264 -20.35 29.72 11.28
N THR A 265 -20.76 30.72 12.06
CA THR A 265 -19.87 31.73 12.64
C THR A 265 -20.10 31.88 14.15
N TRP A 266 -19.06 32.31 14.86
CA TRP A 266 -19.14 32.57 16.30
C TRP A 266 -20.17 33.67 16.62
N GLN A 267 -20.26 34.70 15.77
CA GLN A 267 -21.21 35.79 15.93
C GLN A 267 -22.66 35.29 15.86
N ILE A 268 -22.98 34.45 14.88
CA ILE A 268 -24.32 33.84 14.75
C ILE A 268 -24.62 32.96 15.97
N ALA A 269 -23.65 32.15 16.40
CA ALA A 269 -23.81 31.29 17.57
C ALA A 269 -24.13 32.10 18.85
N CYS A 270 -23.38 33.18 19.11
CA CYS A 270 -23.64 34.09 20.23
C CYS A 270 -24.99 34.78 20.10
N GLN A 271 -25.32 35.30 18.91
CA GLN A 271 -26.58 35.99 18.66
C GLN A 271 -27.78 35.07 18.92
N GLU A 272 -27.76 33.85 18.41
CA GLU A 272 -28.82 32.87 18.64
C GLU A 272 -28.88 32.40 20.10
N ALA A 273 -27.75 32.39 20.79
CA ALA A 273 -27.72 32.12 22.23
C ALA A 273 -28.21 33.31 23.07
N GLY A 274 -28.57 34.44 22.47
CA GLY A 274 -28.94 35.67 23.19
C GLY A 274 -27.76 36.37 23.87
N ILE A 275 -26.54 36.04 23.46
CA ILE A 275 -25.30 36.63 23.97
C ILE A 275 -24.94 37.79 23.04
N SER A 276 -24.96 39.01 23.56
CA SER A 276 -24.45 40.18 22.84
C SER A 276 -23.01 39.88 22.41
N PRO A 277 -22.71 39.80 21.10
CA PRO A 277 -21.35 39.54 20.65
C PRO A 277 -20.52 40.70 21.15
N GLY A 278 -19.67 40.43 22.14
CA GLY A 278 -18.78 41.44 22.70
C GLY A 278 -18.09 42.12 21.54
N THR A 279 -18.17 43.44 21.49
CA THR A 279 -17.58 44.28 20.45
C THR A 279 -16.08 44.06 20.49
N ALA A 280 -15.62 42.98 19.85
CA ALA A 280 -14.27 42.50 20.03
C ALA A 280 -13.33 43.61 19.56
N GLY A 281 -12.46 44.07 20.46
CA GLY A 281 -11.37 45.00 20.19
C GLY A 281 -10.33 44.50 19.19
N ASN A 282 -10.66 43.54 18.32
CA ASN A 282 -9.78 42.91 17.35
C ASN A 282 -9.40 43.81 16.15
N ASN A 283 -9.86 45.07 16.09
CA ASN A 283 -9.57 45.96 14.94
C ASN A 283 -9.03 47.35 15.28
N ARG A 284 -8.80 47.72 16.56
CA ARG A 284 -8.36 49.09 16.87
C ARG A 284 -6.91 49.38 16.42
N HIS A 285 -6.03 48.39 16.41
CA HIS A 285 -4.67 48.53 15.84
C HIS A 285 -4.60 48.37 14.31
N LYS A 286 -5.69 48.00 13.63
CA LYS A 286 -5.69 47.86 12.17
C LYS A 286 -6.28 49.08 11.44
N ARG A 287 -7.03 49.93 12.14
CA ARG A 287 -7.67 51.13 11.56
C ARG A 287 -6.70 52.28 11.29
N GLU A 288 -5.62 52.44 12.06
CA GLU A 288 -4.61 53.48 11.77
C GLU A 288 -3.75 53.17 10.53
N ASN A 289 -3.63 51.91 10.13
CA ASN A 289 -2.99 51.53 8.86
C ASN A 289 -3.95 51.48 7.66
N SER A 290 -5.27 51.59 7.87
CA SER A 290 -6.28 51.44 6.81
C SER A 290 -6.54 52.70 6.00
N VAL A 291 -6.11 53.88 6.46
CA VAL A 291 -6.33 55.16 5.74
C VAL A 291 -5.35 55.32 4.57
N LYS A 292 -4.26 54.54 4.52
CA LYS A 292 -3.32 54.53 3.39
C LYS A 292 -3.62 53.48 2.31
N ASP A 293 -4.65 52.66 2.48
CA ASP A 293 -4.96 51.52 1.60
C ASP A 293 -6.18 51.74 0.67
N ALA A 294 -6.76 52.95 0.66
CA ALA A 294 -7.96 53.28 -0.11
C ALA A 294 -7.77 53.29 -1.64
N ASP A 295 -6.54 53.08 -2.13
CA ASP A 295 -6.22 53.01 -3.57
C ASP A 295 -5.94 51.57 -4.06
N ARG A 296 -6.19 50.55 -3.21
CA ARG A 296 -6.07 49.15 -3.62
C ARG A 296 -7.28 48.76 -4.48
N ARG A 297 -7.09 48.81 -5.80
CA ARG A 297 -7.99 48.20 -6.79
C ARG A 297 -8.44 46.81 -6.30
N THR A 298 -9.74 46.64 -6.14
CA THR A 298 -10.34 45.33 -5.85
C THR A 298 -10.23 44.47 -7.10
N TYR A 299 -9.24 43.58 -7.13
CA TYR A 299 -9.14 42.57 -8.18
C TYR A 299 -10.37 41.66 -8.14
N THR A 300 -10.99 41.48 -9.30
CA THR A 300 -12.08 40.53 -9.52
C THR A 300 -11.58 39.09 -9.46
N ASP A 301 -12.50 38.18 -9.22
CA ASP A 301 -12.20 36.75 -9.14
C ASP A 301 -11.73 36.20 -10.52
N GLU A 302 -12.19 36.82 -11.60
CA GLU A 302 -11.75 36.58 -12.99
C GLU A 302 -10.29 37.01 -13.21
N GLU A 303 -9.88 38.18 -12.72
CA GLU A 303 -8.48 38.65 -12.83
C GLU A 303 -7.51 37.76 -12.04
N LEU A 304 -7.95 37.22 -10.90
CA LEU A 304 -7.18 36.22 -10.15
C LEU A 304 -6.98 34.93 -10.95
N LEU A 305 -8.02 34.48 -11.65
CA LEU A 305 -7.97 33.30 -12.50
C LEU A 305 -7.06 33.54 -13.72
N GLU A 306 -7.15 34.72 -14.34
CA GLU A 306 -6.34 35.08 -15.50
C GLU A 306 -4.85 35.15 -15.15
N MET A 307 -4.48 35.84 -14.05
CA MET A 307 -3.09 35.88 -13.57
C MET A 307 -2.54 34.48 -13.31
N TYR A 308 -3.39 33.57 -12.82
CA TYR A 308 -3.01 32.19 -12.59
C TYR A 308 -2.83 31.39 -13.88
N GLN A 309 -3.74 31.55 -14.85
CA GLN A 309 -3.65 30.91 -16.17
C GLN A 309 -2.42 31.37 -16.96
N GLN A 310 -2.01 32.63 -16.77
CA GLN A 310 -0.76 33.18 -17.31
C GLN A 310 0.51 32.61 -16.63
N GLY A 311 0.37 31.72 -15.64
CA GLY A 311 1.49 31.04 -14.99
C GLY A 311 2.10 31.79 -13.80
N SER A 312 1.45 32.84 -13.29
CA SER A 312 1.91 33.54 -12.09
C SER A 312 1.90 32.61 -10.89
N THR A 313 2.95 32.67 -10.07
CA THR A 313 2.98 31.90 -8.82
C THR A 313 1.98 32.47 -7.81
N MET A 314 1.50 31.65 -6.87
CA MET A 314 0.58 32.12 -5.81
C MET A 314 1.15 33.28 -4.99
N GLN A 315 2.48 33.35 -4.87
CA GLN A 315 3.17 34.43 -4.18
C GLN A 315 3.00 35.73 -4.96
N VAL A 316 3.31 35.72 -6.26
CA VAL A 316 3.16 36.89 -7.14
C VAL A 316 1.72 37.37 -7.19
N ILE A 317 0.75 36.45 -7.23
CA ILE A 317 -0.68 36.80 -7.18
C ILE A 317 -1.02 37.47 -5.84
N GLY A 318 -0.58 36.88 -4.72
CA GLY A 318 -0.78 37.46 -3.38
C GLY A 318 -0.18 38.86 -3.25
N ASP A 319 1.06 39.03 -3.69
CA ASP A 319 1.77 40.30 -3.63
C ASP A 319 1.08 41.37 -4.51
N LYS A 320 0.63 41.02 -5.72
CA LYS A 320 -0.11 41.92 -6.62
C LYS A 320 -1.44 42.40 -6.05
N ILE A 321 -2.17 41.53 -5.34
CA ILE A 321 -3.49 41.84 -4.79
C ILE A 321 -3.44 42.30 -3.32
N GLY A 322 -2.24 42.39 -2.73
CA GLY A 322 -2.04 42.82 -1.36
C GLY A 322 -2.57 41.83 -0.30
N VAL A 323 -2.62 40.53 -0.61
CA VAL A 323 -3.03 39.49 0.35
C VAL A 323 -1.96 38.41 0.50
N THR A 324 -2.05 37.62 1.56
CA THR A 324 -1.13 36.50 1.75
C THR A 324 -1.31 35.43 0.68
N ARG A 325 -0.24 34.69 0.38
CA ARG A 325 -0.25 33.52 -0.53
C ARG A 325 -1.41 32.57 -0.24
N GLU A 326 -1.69 32.29 1.03
CA GLU A 326 -2.77 31.41 1.48
C GLU A 326 -4.15 31.99 1.15
N MET A 327 -4.32 33.31 1.30
CA MET A 327 -5.59 33.97 1.01
C MET A 327 -5.87 34.00 -0.50
N ALA A 328 -4.85 34.28 -1.32
CA ALA A 328 -4.94 34.18 -2.77
C ALA A 328 -5.37 32.75 -3.20
N ARG A 329 -4.78 31.73 -2.55
CA ARG A 329 -5.14 30.33 -2.78
C ARG A 329 -6.57 29.99 -2.36
N CYS A 330 -7.05 30.54 -1.25
CA CYS A 330 -8.43 30.34 -0.79
C CYS A 330 -9.43 30.96 -1.77
N ARG A 331 -9.17 32.19 -2.24
CA ARG A 331 -10.04 32.84 -3.25
C ARG A 331 -10.11 32.04 -4.55
N LEU A 332 -8.97 31.66 -5.13
CA LEU A 332 -8.93 30.83 -6.34
C LEU A 332 -9.69 29.49 -6.20
N ASN A 333 -9.66 28.86 -5.03
CA ASN A 333 -10.40 27.62 -4.79
C ASN A 333 -11.93 27.81 -4.77
N ASN A 334 -12.42 29.00 -4.43
CA ASN A 334 -13.85 29.28 -4.34
C ASN A 334 -14.46 29.62 -5.71
N VAL A 335 -13.68 30.22 -6.60
CA VAL A 335 -14.12 30.68 -7.93
C VAL A 335 -14.09 29.56 -8.96
N SER A 336 -13.19 28.60 -8.80
CA SER A 336 -12.92 27.56 -9.80
C SER A 336 -14.05 26.53 -9.93
N THR A 337 -14.39 26.16 -11.17
CA THR A 337 -15.21 24.98 -11.48
C THR A 337 -14.59 23.69 -10.92
N ALA A 338 -15.35 22.59 -10.88
CA ALA A 338 -14.84 21.32 -10.33
C ALA A 338 -13.60 20.79 -11.07
N GLU A 339 -13.53 21.02 -12.39
CA GLU A 339 -12.40 20.61 -13.22
C GLU A 339 -11.18 21.53 -13.00
N GLU A 340 -11.39 22.84 -12.95
CA GLU A 340 -10.35 23.80 -12.59
C GLU A 340 -9.80 23.55 -11.18
N ARG A 341 -10.66 23.20 -10.20
CA ARG A 341 -10.21 22.77 -8.87
C ARG A 341 -9.33 21.52 -8.91
N ARG A 342 -9.59 20.57 -9.82
CA ARG A 342 -8.71 19.40 -10.01
C ARG A 342 -7.36 19.81 -10.61
N LEU A 343 -7.36 20.71 -11.60
CA LEU A 343 -6.13 21.24 -12.20
C LEU A 343 -5.32 22.06 -11.19
N LEU A 344 -5.97 22.95 -10.45
CA LEU A 344 -5.39 23.76 -9.37
C LEU A 344 -4.77 22.86 -8.29
N LYS A 345 -5.44 21.78 -7.86
CA LYS A 345 -4.86 20.80 -6.93
C LYS A 345 -3.59 20.12 -7.49
N LYS A 346 -3.59 19.75 -8.79
CA LYS A 346 -2.40 19.16 -9.44
C LYS A 346 -1.25 20.16 -9.49
N LEU A 347 -1.53 21.42 -9.82
CA LEU A 347 -0.54 22.48 -9.91
C LEU A 347 -0.01 22.90 -8.53
N ILE A 348 -0.87 23.02 -7.51
CA ILE A 348 -0.44 23.25 -6.12
C ILE A 348 0.48 22.11 -5.65
N LYS A 349 0.11 20.85 -5.93
CA LYS A 349 0.96 19.70 -5.62
C LYS A 349 2.30 19.80 -6.36
N LYS A 350 2.27 20.19 -7.65
CA LYS A 350 3.47 20.39 -8.47
C LYS A 350 4.37 21.49 -7.89
N GLN A 351 3.82 22.61 -7.43
CA GLN A 351 4.55 23.72 -6.83
C GLN A 351 5.14 23.35 -5.47
N LYS A 352 4.36 22.71 -4.58
CA LYS A 352 4.88 22.22 -3.29
C LYS A 352 6.06 21.27 -3.47
N ASP A 353 6.00 20.44 -4.52
CA ASP A 353 7.11 19.55 -4.87
C ASP A 353 8.33 20.35 -5.33
N ILE A 354 8.17 21.41 -6.13
CA ILE A 354 9.26 22.33 -6.51
C ILE A 354 9.86 23.00 -5.28
N ASP A 355 9.02 23.62 -4.43
CA ASP A 355 9.43 24.33 -3.21
C ASP A 355 10.24 23.40 -2.30
N ARG A 356 9.80 22.13 -2.15
CA ARG A 356 10.53 21.12 -1.37
C ARG A 356 11.91 20.81 -1.97
N HIS A 357 12.03 20.69 -3.29
CA HIS A 357 13.33 20.45 -3.93
C HIS A 357 14.27 21.65 -3.75
N VAL A 358 13.75 22.87 -3.90
CA VAL A 358 14.51 24.11 -3.69
C VAL A 358 14.99 24.22 -2.25
N GLN A 359 14.13 23.92 -1.27
CA GLN A 359 14.47 24.00 0.15
C GLN A 359 15.61 23.04 0.51
N VAL A 360 15.50 21.75 0.14
CA VAL A 360 16.56 20.77 0.40
C VAL A 360 17.83 21.12 -0.36
N TYR A 361 17.73 21.70 -1.55
CA TYR A 361 18.89 22.17 -2.30
C TYR A 361 19.59 23.34 -1.59
N ARG A 362 18.84 24.32 -1.08
CA ARG A 362 19.41 25.43 -0.28
C ARG A 362 20.12 24.92 0.98
N GLU A 363 19.59 23.89 1.63
CA GLU A 363 20.20 23.29 2.83
C GLU A 363 21.45 22.47 2.52
N THR A 364 21.50 21.80 1.37
CA THR A 364 22.56 20.82 1.07
C THR A 364 23.63 21.31 0.09
N GLY A 365 23.31 22.28 -0.78
CA GLY A 365 24.16 22.75 -1.87
C GLY A 365 24.51 21.68 -2.92
N ASP A 366 23.91 20.48 -2.87
CA ASP A 366 24.29 19.35 -3.72
C ASP A 366 23.07 18.58 -4.24
N VAL A 367 22.90 18.60 -5.56
CA VAL A 367 21.83 17.90 -6.30
C VAL A 367 21.81 16.39 -5.99
N HIS A 368 22.96 15.75 -5.76
CA HIS A 368 23.02 14.33 -5.40
C HIS A 368 22.46 14.05 -4.01
N ARG A 369 22.75 14.92 -3.04
CA ARG A 369 22.14 14.84 -1.70
C ARG A 369 20.65 15.07 -1.77
N VAL A 370 20.17 16.06 -2.53
CA VAL A 370 18.73 16.28 -2.75
C VAL A 370 18.07 15.03 -3.34
N ALA A 371 18.66 14.43 -4.38
CA ALA A 371 18.15 13.22 -5.03
C ALA A 371 18.06 12.05 -4.04
N LYS A 372 19.07 11.89 -3.17
CA LYS A 372 19.11 10.86 -2.13
C LYS A 372 18.06 11.10 -1.04
N VAL A 373 17.96 12.33 -0.51
CA VAL A 373 17.04 12.72 0.57
C VAL A 373 15.58 12.61 0.12
N LEU A 374 15.28 13.04 -1.11
CA LEU A 374 13.92 13.01 -1.65
C LEU A 374 13.59 11.70 -2.39
N CYS A 375 14.52 10.76 -2.49
CA CYS A 375 14.37 9.51 -3.23
C CYS A 375 13.91 9.71 -4.68
N VAL A 376 14.43 10.73 -5.35
CA VAL A 376 14.10 11.09 -6.74
C VAL A 376 15.35 10.98 -7.63
N SER A 377 15.14 10.80 -8.93
CA SER A 377 16.25 10.83 -9.89
C SER A 377 16.94 12.20 -9.93
N LYS A 378 18.26 12.22 -10.15
CA LYS A 378 19.05 13.46 -10.31
C LYS A 378 18.47 14.39 -11.39
N SER A 379 18.05 13.83 -12.52
CA SER A 379 17.36 14.57 -13.59
C SER A 379 16.05 15.20 -13.14
N GLY A 380 15.32 14.53 -12.24
CA GLY A 380 14.09 15.06 -11.64
C GLY A 380 14.37 16.29 -10.80
N VAL A 381 15.41 16.25 -9.96
CA VAL A 381 15.83 17.40 -9.14
C VAL A 381 16.20 18.59 -10.03
N LEU A 382 17.08 18.38 -11.01
CA LEU A 382 17.53 19.45 -11.90
C LEU A 382 16.36 20.11 -12.65
N LYS A 383 15.40 19.31 -13.13
CA LYS A 383 14.20 19.83 -13.80
C LYS A 383 13.34 20.68 -12.86
N ARG A 384 13.21 20.29 -11.59
CA ARG A 384 12.42 21.03 -10.58
C ARG A 384 13.10 22.33 -10.16
N LEU A 385 14.42 22.30 -9.96
CA LEU A 385 15.21 23.50 -9.66
C LEU A 385 15.17 24.49 -10.83
N HIS A 386 15.35 24.03 -12.06
CA HIS A 386 15.22 24.88 -13.25
C HIS A 386 13.82 25.51 -13.36
N GLN A 387 12.75 24.75 -13.05
CA GLN A 387 11.38 25.28 -13.01
C GLN A 387 11.16 26.33 -11.91
N ALA A 388 11.98 26.34 -10.86
CA ALA A 388 11.89 27.32 -9.79
C ALA A 388 12.58 28.64 -10.14
N GLY A 389 13.26 28.73 -11.28
CA GLY A 389 14.10 29.89 -11.61
C GLY A 389 15.27 30.06 -10.64
N THR A 390 15.70 29.00 -9.95
CA THR A 390 16.93 29.07 -9.16
C THR A 390 18.10 29.17 -10.14
N ASP A 391 18.66 30.36 -10.27
CA ASP A 391 19.84 30.60 -11.08
C ASP A 391 21.01 29.79 -10.53
N PHE A 392 21.53 28.89 -11.36
CA PHE A 392 22.67 28.02 -11.05
C PHE A 392 24.01 28.73 -11.22
N ASP A 393 24.01 30.07 -11.24
CA ASP A 393 25.14 30.84 -11.75
C ASP A 393 26.37 30.80 -10.83
N GLU A 394 26.21 30.38 -9.57
CA GLU A 394 27.32 30.18 -8.63
C GLU A 394 27.67 28.70 -8.33
N ASP A 395 27.03 27.72 -8.97
CA ASP A 395 27.38 26.30 -8.72
C ASP A 395 28.67 25.92 -9.50
N PRO A 396 29.78 25.55 -8.83
CA PRO A 396 31.01 25.11 -9.50
C PRO A 396 30.81 23.88 -10.41
N ASN A 397 29.70 23.14 -10.26
CA ASN A 397 29.34 22.02 -11.13
C ASN A 397 28.46 22.41 -12.34
N ARG A 398 28.26 23.70 -12.63
CA ARG A 398 27.39 24.22 -13.72
C ARG A 398 27.68 23.57 -15.08
N GLN A 399 28.94 23.39 -15.45
CA GLN A 399 29.28 22.74 -16.72
C GLN A 399 28.85 21.27 -16.75
N SER A 400 29.03 20.55 -15.65
CA SER A 400 28.60 19.16 -15.50
C SER A 400 27.06 19.05 -15.52
N ILE A 401 26.36 19.99 -14.90
CA ILE A 401 24.89 20.06 -14.91
C ILE A 401 24.34 20.42 -16.29
N ARG A 402 24.91 21.43 -16.97
CA ARG A 402 24.54 21.79 -18.35
C ARG A 402 24.82 20.66 -19.32
N HIS A 403 25.95 19.97 -19.18
CA HIS A 403 26.28 18.79 -19.97
C HIS A 403 25.32 17.63 -19.68
N HIS A 404 24.92 17.41 -18.42
CA HIS A 404 23.97 16.36 -18.09
C HIS A 404 22.54 16.70 -18.56
N LEU A 405 22.13 17.96 -18.48
CA LEU A 405 20.87 18.46 -19.02
C LEU A 405 20.86 18.49 -20.55
N SER A 406 21.98 18.78 -21.21
CA SER A 406 22.11 18.69 -22.67
C SER A 406 22.06 17.23 -23.11
N GLN A 407 22.75 16.32 -22.43
CA GLN A 407 22.66 14.87 -22.66
C GLN A 407 21.25 14.32 -22.41
N CYS A 408 20.53 14.84 -21.40
CA CYS A 408 19.12 14.49 -21.15
C CYS A 408 18.16 15.18 -22.16
N LYS A 409 18.58 16.29 -22.78
CA LYS A 409 17.89 16.98 -23.88
C LYS A 409 18.21 16.41 -25.25
N VAL A 410 19.12 15.43 -25.39
CA VAL A 410 19.20 14.56 -26.57
C VAL A 410 17.97 13.62 -26.59
N LYS A 411 16.78 14.21 -26.60
CA LYS A 411 15.78 13.79 -27.55
C LYS A 411 16.38 14.17 -28.90
N ASN A 412 16.47 13.21 -29.82
CA ASN A 412 16.89 13.47 -31.19
C ASN A 412 16.27 14.78 -31.65
N GLU A 413 17.07 15.67 -32.23
CA GLU A 413 16.70 17.03 -32.65
C GLU A 413 15.47 17.06 -33.60
N ASN A 414 15.05 15.88 -34.07
CA ASN A 414 13.91 15.64 -34.93
C ASN A 414 12.59 15.27 -34.20
N GLY A 415 12.54 15.30 -32.86
CA GLY A 415 11.31 15.01 -32.09
C GLY A 415 10.83 13.55 -32.12
N LYS A 416 11.54 12.67 -32.84
CA LYS A 416 11.20 11.25 -32.97
C LYS A 416 11.36 10.52 -31.65
N SER A 417 10.33 9.75 -31.27
CA SER A 417 10.36 8.92 -30.08
C SER A 417 11.38 7.78 -30.26
N SER A 418 11.86 7.20 -29.16
CA SER A 418 12.73 6.01 -29.26
C SER A 418 12.02 4.80 -29.90
N ALA A 419 10.69 4.82 -30.03
CA ALA A 419 9.93 3.82 -30.77
C ALA A 419 10.09 4.02 -32.28
N ASP A 420 10.11 5.27 -32.76
CA ASP A 420 10.24 5.62 -34.18
C ASP A 420 11.64 5.30 -34.75
N MET A 421 12.61 4.96 -33.87
CA MET A 421 13.95 4.54 -34.27
C MET A 421 14.00 3.10 -34.80
N PHE A 422 12.97 2.30 -34.55
CA PHE A 422 12.90 0.91 -34.98
C PHE A 422 11.67 0.70 -35.85
N LYS A 423 11.83 0.06 -37.00
CA LYS A 423 10.69 -0.38 -37.81
C LYS A 423 10.01 -1.57 -37.11
N ASP A 424 8.70 -1.73 -37.32
CA ASP A 424 7.95 -2.85 -36.72
C ASP A 424 8.57 -4.21 -37.09
N SER A 425 9.05 -4.37 -38.32
CA SER A 425 9.77 -5.56 -38.78
C SER A 425 11.04 -5.84 -37.97
N GLU A 426 11.83 -4.81 -37.63
CA GLU A 426 13.06 -4.95 -36.82
C GLU A 426 12.72 -5.40 -35.39
N THR A 427 11.64 -4.87 -34.82
CA THR A 427 11.20 -5.28 -33.48
C THR A 427 10.69 -6.72 -33.45
N ILE A 428 10.03 -7.17 -34.52
CA ILE A 428 9.57 -8.56 -34.69
C ILE A 428 10.78 -9.51 -34.79
N GLU A 429 11.76 -9.16 -35.62
CA GLU A 429 12.99 -9.93 -35.78
C GLU A 429 13.75 -10.07 -34.44
N CYS A 430 13.86 -8.98 -33.68
CA CYS A 430 14.47 -9.01 -32.34
C CYS A 430 13.77 -9.98 -31.38
N LEU A 431 12.44 -10.10 -31.46
CA LEU A 431 11.66 -11.05 -30.65
C LEU A 431 11.91 -12.49 -31.10
N GLN A 432 11.92 -12.73 -32.41
CA GLN A 432 12.18 -14.05 -32.99
C GLN A 432 13.60 -14.54 -32.67
N MET A 433 14.61 -13.67 -32.76
CA MET A 433 15.98 -13.97 -32.34
C MET A 433 16.06 -14.32 -30.86
N ALA A 434 15.30 -13.63 -30.01
CA ALA A 434 15.25 -13.92 -28.58
C ALA A 434 14.60 -15.28 -28.29
N ALA A 435 13.52 -15.62 -29.00
CA ALA A 435 12.84 -16.90 -28.89
C ALA A 435 13.73 -18.06 -29.37
N ALA A 436 14.38 -17.91 -30.53
CA ALA A 436 15.35 -18.86 -31.04
C ALA A 436 16.54 -19.09 -30.09
N HIS A 437 17.02 -18.03 -29.42
CA HIS A 437 18.10 -18.16 -28.43
C HIS A 437 17.74 -19.04 -27.23
N TYR A 438 16.47 -19.06 -26.83
CA TYR A 438 15.97 -19.86 -25.72
C TYR A 438 15.33 -21.18 -26.16
N ASP A 439 15.29 -21.46 -27.47
CA ASP A 439 14.64 -22.63 -28.07
C ASP A 439 13.20 -22.81 -27.58
N THR A 440 12.39 -21.75 -27.70
CA THR A 440 11.02 -21.72 -27.18
C THR A 440 10.07 -20.96 -28.09
N ASP A 441 8.81 -21.40 -28.12
CA ASP A 441 7.70 -20.68 -28.75
C ASP A 441 7.07 -19.62 -27.82
N THR A 442 7.48 -19.58 -26.55
CA THR A 442 6.93 -18.71 -25.51
C THR A 442 7.96 -17.71 -25.00
N LEU A 443 7.73 -16.41 -25.23
CA LEU A 443 8.70 -15.37 -24.83
C LEU A 443 8.13 -14.43 -23.77
N SER A 444 8.70 -14.46 -22.58
CA SER A 444 8.37 -13.50 -21.52
C SER A 444 9.21 -12.23 -21.60
N VAL A 445 8.67 -11.10 -21.09
CA VAL A 445 9.40 -9.81 -20.98
C VAL A 445 10.75 -9.98 -20.28
N THR A 446 10.82 -10.86 -19.27
CA THR A 446 12.05 -11.12 -18.50
C THR A 446 13.09 -11.86 -19.32
N MET A 447 12.67 -12.85 -20.13
CA MET A 447 13.56 -13.56 -21.04
C MET A 447 14.13 -12.60 -22.09
N TYR A 448 13.27 -11.81 -22.72
CA TYR A 448 13.72 -10.81 -23.68
C TYR A 448 14.68 -9.77 -23.08
N ARG A 449 14.41 -9.26 -21.87
CA ARG A 449 15.34 -8.33 -21.18
C ARG A 449 16.70 -8.96 -20.87
N ARG A 450 16.75 -10.26 -20.57
CA ARG A 450 18.01 -10.98 -20.36
C ARG A 450 18.76 -11.16 -21.67
N PHE A 451 18.06 -11.52 -22.73
CA PHE A 451 18.61 -11.67 -24.07
C PHE A 451 19.21 -10.35 -24.60
N SER A 452 18.43 -9.27 -24.58
CA SER A 452 18.82 -7.94 -25.10
C SER A 452 19.92 -7.24 -24.28
N LYS A 453 20.17 -7.65 -23.03
CA LYS A 453 21.12 -6.93 -22.15
C LYS A 453 22.56 -7.08 -22.66
N GLY A 454 23.10 -5.97 -23.16
CA GLY A 454 24.50 -5.90 -23.62
C GLY A 454 24.73 -6.44 -25.02
N ARG A 455 23.67 -6.73 -25.78
CA ARG A 455 23.76 -7.10 -27.19
C ARG A 455 23.46 -5.90 -28.09
N ASN A 456 24.11 -5.88 -29.24
CA ASN A 456 23.84 -4.95 -30.33
C ASN A 456 23.31 -5.73 -31.53
N MET A 457 22.46 -5.08 -32.32
CA MET A 457 22.07 -5.53 -33.66
C MET A 457 23.27 -5.47 -34.60
N GLU A 458 23.13 -6.04 -35.80
CA GLU A 458 24.21 -6.13 -36.79
C GLU A 458 24.73 -4.76 -37.24
N ASP A 459 23.87 -3.75 -37.25
CA ASP A 459 24.21 -2.36 -37.57
C ASP A 459 24.88 -1.59 -36.41
N GLY A 460 25.17 -2.26 -35.29
CA GLY A 460 25.77 -1.68 -34.11
C GLY A 460 24.80 -0.94 -33.18
N ARG A 461 23.52 -0.76 -33.55
CA ARG A 461 22.51 -0.23 -32.63
C ARG A 461 22.26 -1.22 -31.49
N ARG A 462 21.87 -0.71 -30.32
CA ARG A 462 21.45 -1.59 -29.21
C ARG A 462 20.10 -2.22 -29.53
N PHE A 463 19.89 -3.45 -29.08
CA PHE A 463 18.57 -4.08 -29.15
C PHE A 463 17.49 -3.17 -28.51
N PRO A 464 16.28 -3.10 -29.11
CA PRO A 464 15.21 -2.26 -28.58
C PRO A 464 14.81 -2.75 -27.19
N SER A 465 14.60 -1.83 -26.26
CA SER A 465 14.15 -2.20 -24.92
C SER A 465 12.73 -2.80 -24.96
N SER A 466 12.36 -3.59 -23.94
CA SER A 466 10.99 -4.12 -23.85
C SER A 466 9.91 -3.03 -23.87
N SER A 467 10.24 -1.81 -23.46
CA SER A 467 9.31 -0.67 -23.50
C SER A 467 9.15 -0.10 -24.90
N VAL A 468 10.23 -0.09 -25.68
CA VAL A 468 10.23 0.32 -27.10
C VAL A 468 9.36 -0.63 -27.91
N ILE A 469 9.55 -1.95 -27.72
CA ILE A 469 8.73 -2.98 -28.37
C ILE A 469 7.25 -2.86 -27.99
N LYS A 470 6.94 -2.59 -26.71
CA LYS A 470 5.54 -2.36 -26.30
C LYS A 470 4.97 -1.17 -27.04
N LEU A 471 5.70 -0.06 -27.11
CA LEU A 471 5.22 1.17 -27.73
C LEU A 471 4.98 1.03 -29.24
N SER A 472 5.76 0.21 -29.96
CA SER A 472 5.55 -0.03 -31.39
C SER A 472 4.32 -0.90 -31.68
N HIS A 473 3.97 -1.85 -30.80
CA HIS A 473 2.87 -2.80 -31.01
C HIS A 473 1.68 -2.57 -30.06
N GLU A 474 0.93 -1.48 -30.26
CA GLU A 474 -0.32 -1.19 -29.51
C GLU A 474 -0.18 -1.17 -27.97
N ARG A 475 1.02 -0.90 -27.45
CA ARG A 475 1.33 -0.74 -26.01
C ARG A 475 1.30 -2.02 -25.17
N THR A 476 1.18 -3.21 -25.76
CA THR A 476 1.21 -4.47 -24.99
C THR A 476 2.35 -5.41 -25.40
N TRP A 477 2.80 -6.27 -24.48
CA TRP A 477 3.81 -7.30 -24.82
C TRP A 477 3.21 -8.43 -25.65
N SER A 478 1.92 -8.72 -25.39
CA SER A 478 1.21 -9.84 -26.00
C SER A 478 1.03 -9.61 -27.49
N THR A 479 0.61 -8.42 -27.89
CA THR A 479 0.48 -8.01 -29.30
C THR A 479 1.80 -8.09 -30.03
N ALA A 480 2.90 -7.63 -29.42
CA ALA A 480 4.23 -7.73 -30.01
C ALA A 480 4.69 -9.20 -30.21
N CYS A 481 4.46 -10.07 -29.22
CA CYS A 481 4.77 -11.49 -29.35
C CYS A 481 3.92 -12.15 -30.44
N GLN A 482 2.62 -11.84 -30.49
CA GLN A 482 1.70 -12.35 -31.50
C GLN A 482 2.10 -11.91 -32.90
N ALA A 483 2.48 -10.64 -33.09
CA ALA A 483 3.01 -10.13 -34.36
C ALA A 483 4.29 -10.85 -34.81
N ALA A 484 5.08 -11.34 -33.85
CA ALA A 484 6.28 -12.13 -34.11
C ALA A 484 6.02 -13.65 -34.29
N GLY A 485 4.76 -14.10 -34.21
CA GLY A 485 4.40 -15.52 -34.28
C GLY A 485 4.74 -16.30 -33.00
N LEU A 486 4.89 -15.62 -31.87
CA LEU A 486 5.28 -16.19 -30.57
C LEU A 486 4.11 -16.17 -29.58
N LYS A 487 4.06 -17.18 -28.70
CA LYS A 487 3.16 -17.19 -27.55
C LYS A 487 3.70 -16.25 -26.47
N CYS A 488 2.80 -15.46 -25.87
CA CYS A 488 3.17 -14.55 -24.80
C CYS A 488 3.40 -15.32 -23.48
N GLY A 489 4.65 -15.44 -23.05
CA GLY A 489 4.96 -15.88 -21.69
C GLY A 489 4.52 -14.79 -20.72
N GLY A 490 3.48 -15.03 -19.93
CA GLY A 490 2.77 -14.00 -19.16
C GLY A 490 3.68 -12.94 -18.53
N ASP A 491 3.24 -11.67 -18.59
CA ASP A 491 3.93 -10.52 -18.01
C ASP A 491 4.49 -10.90 -16.63
N GLY A 492 5.81 -11.06 -16.52
CA GLY A 492 6.51 -11.73 -15.41
C GLY A 492 6.32 -11.15 -14.00
N ARG A 493 5.30 -10.32 -13.78
CA ARG A 493 4.81 -9.89 -12.47
C ARG A 493 4.26 -11.05 -11.62
N ARG A 494 4.00 -12.24 -12.19
CA ARG A 494 3.58 -13.45 -11.45
C ARG A 494 4.67 -14.48 -11.19
N TRP A 495 5.91 -14.27 -11.64
CA TRP A 495 7.04 -15.02 -11.09
C TRP A 495 7.43 -14.38 -9.77
N GLN A 496 6.75 -14.81 -8.70
CA GLN A 496 7.26 -14.61 -7.34
C GLN A 496 8.71 -15.09 -7.37
N LYS A 497 9.68 -14.20 -7.08
CA LYS A 497 11.05 -14.65 -6.73
C LYS A 497 10.87 -15.84 -5.80
N PRO A 498 11.59 -16.96 -5.96
CA PRO A 498 11.50 -18.05 -4.99
C PRO A 498 11.76 -17.43 -3.62
N ARG A 499 10.69 -17.29 -2.83
CA ARG A 499 10.82 -16.79 -1.47
C ARG A 499 11.66 -17.85 -0.80
N ARG A 500 12.80 -17.45 -0.21
CA ARG A 500 13.70 -18.39 0.47
C ARG A 500 12.98 -19.18 1.57
N PHE A 501 11.80 -18.70 1.99
CA PHE A 501 10.90 -19.35 2.93
C PHE A 501 9.52 -19.43 2.27
N ASN A 502 8.98 -20.64 2.13
CA ASN A 502 7.59 -20.84 1.74
C ASN A 502 6.67 -20.50 2.93
N GLU A 503 5.37 -20.40 2.68
CA GLU A 503 4.36 -20.08 3.70
C GLU A 503 4.37 -21.08 4.85
N ALA A 504 4.47 -22.37 4.56
CA ALA A 504 4.56 -23.42 5.57
C ALA A 504 5.72 -23.19 6.56
N CYS A 505 6.89 -22.78 6.07
CA CYS A 505 8.05 -22.49 6.90
C CYS A 505 7.83 -21.25 7.79
N ILE A 506 7.24 -20.17 7.25
CA ILE A 506 6.95 -18.97 8.04
C ILE A 506 5.89 -19.27 9.11
N THR A 507 4.85 -20.02 8.76
CA THR A 507 3.79 -20.42 9.70
C THR A 507 4.33 -21.35 10.79
N ALA A 508 5.19 -22.32 10.44
CA ALA A 508 5.83 -23.21 11.41
C ALA A 508 6.71 -22.43 12.39
N SER A 509 7.57 -21.53 11.91
CA SER A 509 8.43 -20.73 12.79
C SER A 509 7.65 -19.79 13.71
N VAL A 510 6.53 -19.23 13.26
CA VAL A 510 5.67 -18.39 14.11
C VAL A 510 4.95 -19.23 15.17
N LYS A 511 4.46 -20.43 14.82
CA LYS A 511 3.83 -21.35 15.80
C LYS A 511 4.82 -21.81 16.86
N GLU A 512 6.04 -22.18 16.46
CA GLU A 512 7.09 -22.57 17.40
C GLU A 512 7.49 -21.42 18.32
N PHE A 513 7.61 -20.20 17.80
CA PHE A 513 7.86 -19.00 18.60
C PHE A 513 6.76 -18.76 19.65
N LEU A 514 5.49 -18.85 19.25
CA LEU A 514 4.36 -18.65 20.17
C LEU A 514 4.33 -19.72 21.27
N CYS A 515 4.55 -20.98 20.90
CA CYS A 515 4.63 -22.08 21.87
C CYS A 515 5.81 -21.91 22.84
N TRP A 516 6.94 -21.38 22.36
CA TRP A 516 8.08 -21.04 23.21
C TRP A 516 7.77 -19.88 24.16
N ALA A 517 7.11 -18.83 23.68
CA ALA A 517 6.71 -17.67 24.49
C ALA A 517 5.77 -18.07 25.62
N GLU A 518 4.77 -18.93 25.36
CA GLU A 518 3.86 -19.45 26.39
C GLU A 518 4.57 -20.25 27.49
N LYS A 519 5.66 -20.94 27.14
CA LYS A 519 6.41 -21.79 28.09
C LYS A 519 7.51 -21.04 28.84
N THR A 520 7.78 -19.78 28.47
CA THR A 520 8.89 -19.01 29.02
C THR A 520 8.34 -17.94 29.98
N PRO A 521 8.40 -18.16 31.32
CA PRO A 521 7.73 -17.32 32.31
C PRO A 521 8.19 -15.86 32.31
N THR A 522 9.38 -15.59 31.77
CA THR A 522 10.02 -14.28 31.74
C THR A 522 9.67 -13.46 30.51
N VAL A 523 8.88 -14.00 29.57
CA VAL A 523 8.47 -13.31 28.35
C VAL A 523 6.97 -13.02 28.43
N PRO A 524 6.55 -11.89 29.02
CA PRO A 524 5.15 -11.61 29.29
C PRO A 524 4.33 -11.32 28.01
N VAL A 525 4.98 -10.93 26.91
CA VAL A 525 4.30 -10.57 25.66
C VAL A 525 5.15 -10.97 24.44
N PRO A 526 4.57 -11.59 23.39
CA PRO A 526 5.26 -11.85 22.12
C PRO A 526 5.71 -10.53 21.44
N SER A 527 6.98 -10.18 21.58
CA SER A 527 7.55 -8.95 21.03
C SER A 527 8.60 -9.20 19.95
N ARG A 528 9.02 -8.13 19.24
CA ARG A 528 10.16 -8.18 18.31
C ARG A 528 11.45 -8.66 19.00
N GLY A 529 11.67 -8.18 20.22
CA GLY A 529 12.80 -8.57 21.06
C GLY A 529 12.71 -10.06 21.41
N ALA A 530 11.54 -10.52 21.83
CA ALA A 530 11.30 -11.92 22.16
C ALA A 530 11.51 -12.86 20.97
N TYR A 531 11.04 -12.50 19.77
CA TYR A 531 11.29 -13.31 18.57
C TYR A 531 12.77 -13.36 18.21
N THR A 532 13.49 -12.24 18.36
CA THR A 532 14.94 -12.20 18.09
C THR A 532 15.69 -13.09 19.08
N LEU A 533 15.35 -12.99 20.37
CA LEU A 533 15.92 -13.81 21.43
C LEU A 533 15.65 -15.31 21.21
N TRP A 534 14.39 -15.68 20.94
CA TRP A 534 14.02 -17.05 20.60
C TRP A 534 14.78 -17.58 19.39
N ARG A 535 14.83 -16.80 18.31
CA ARG A 535 15.52 -17.21 17.08
C ARG A 535 17.02 -17.39 17.31
N ASP A 536 17.63 -16.51 18.07
CA ASP A 536 19.06 -16.58 18.38
C ASP A 536 19.35 -17.75 19.34
N GLN A 537 18.45 -18.05 20.28
CA GLN A 537 18.49 -19.25 21.12
C GLN A 537 18.38 -20.54 20.29
N MET A 538 17.42 -20.62 19.36
CA MET A 538 17.27 -21.76 18.45
C MET A 538 18.50 -21.97 17.56
N MET A 539 19.19 -20.89 17.15
CA MET A 539 20.44 -20.99 16.40
C MET A 539 21.63 -21.42 17.26
N GLN A 540 21.61 -21.15 18.57
CA GLN A 540 22.62 -21.63 19.51
C GLN A 540 22.40 -23.11 19.83
N ASP A 541 21.15 -23.52 20.05
CA ASP A 541 20.77 -24.91 20.37
C ASP A 541 20.92 -25.83 19.15
N ASP A 542 20.60 -25.33 17.95
CA ASP A 542 20.83 -26.04 16.68
C ASP A 542 21.43 -25.11 15.62
N PRO A 543 22.77 -25.11 15.46
CA PRO A 543 23.45 -24.32 14.43
C PRO A 543 23.03 -24.66 12.98
N SER A 544 22.35 -25.79 12.74
CA SER A 544 21.81 -26.14 11.42
C SER A 544 20.58 -25.29 11.06
N MET A 545 19.94 -24.65 12.04
CA MET A 545 18.82 -23.71 11.86
C MET A 545 19.27 -22.34 11.30
N VAL A 546 20.59 -22.10 11.20
CA VAL A 546 21.15 -20.88 10.61
C VAL A 546 20.75 -20.77 9.13
N GLY A 547 19.74 -19.93 8.87
CA GLY A 547 19.16 -19.71 7.54
C GLY A 547 17.89 -20.52 7.25
N ALA A 548 17.44 -21.36 8.18
CA ALA A 548 16.14 -22.06 8.14
C ALA A 548 15.01 -21.25 8.80
N LEU A 549 15.34 -20.37 9.74
CA LEU A 549 14.37 -19.49 10.40
C LEU A 549 14.22 -18.16 9.64
N PRO A 550 12.99 -17.68 9.39
CA PRO A 550 12.76 -16.41 8.72
C PRO A 550 13.17 -15.24 9.63
N THR A 551 13.71 -14.19 9.00
CA THR A 551 13.98 -12.93 9.72
C THR A 551 12.67 -12.18 9.97
N ILE A 552 12.66 -11.29 10.96
CA ILE A 552 11.51 -10.42 11.24
C ILE A 552 11.09 -9.63 9.99
N SER A 553 12.04 -9.10 9.23
CA SER A 553 11.75 -8.42 7.96
C SER A 553 11.12 -9.35 6.91
N THR A 554 11.44 -10.65 6.94
CA THR A 554 10.83 -11.66 6.06
C THR A 554 9.39 -11.93 6.47
N ILE A 555 9.12 -12.08 7.77
CA ILE A 555 7.76 -12.24 8.32
C ILE A 555 6.93 -10.99 8.01
N GLN A 556 7.45 -9.79 8.25
CA GLN A 556 6.77 -8.52 7.94
C GLN A 556 6.47 -8.38 6.45
N ALA A 557 7.42 -8.74 5.57
CA ALA A 557 7.19 -8.73 4.12
C ALA A 557 6.14 -9.76 3.69
N PHE A 558 6.14 -10.94 4.31
CA PHE A 558 5.13 -11.98 4.10
C PHE A 558 3.75 -11.48 4.50
N CYS A 559 3.58 -10.97 5.72
CA CYS A 559 2.31 -10.41 6.20
C CYS A 559 1.83 -9.26 5.30
N ARG A 560 2.71 -8.31 4.94
CA ARG A 560 2.36 -7.20 4.02
C ARG A 560 1.89 -7.69 2.65
N SER A 561 2.44 -8.79 2.14
CA SER A 561 2.06 -9.36 0.84
C SER A 561 0.77 -10.17 0.84
N ARG A 562 0.36 -10.68 2.01
CA ARG A 562 -0.86 -11.50 2.21
C ARG A 562 -2.04 -10.72 2.76
N ARG A 563 -1.86 -9.42 3.07
CA ARG A 563 -2.94 -8.49 3.47
C ARG A 563 -4.13 -8.41 2.48
N SER A 564 -4.06 -9.03 1.29
CA SER A 564 -5.16 -9.15 0.33
C SER A 564 -5.87 -10.52 0.31
N HIS A 565 -5.42 -11.51 1.08
CA HIS A 565 -5.99 -12.87 1.11
C HIS A 565 -6.11 -13.33 2.57
N GLY A 566 -7.35 -13.39 3.08
CA GLY A 566 -7.71 -13.55 4.50
C GLY A 566 -6.77 -14.40 5.36
N LEU A 567 -6.30 -13.81 6.45
CA LEU A 567 -5.62 -14.53 7.53
C LEU A 567 -6.62 -14.85 8.65
N PRO A 568 -6.44 -15.95 9.40
CA PRO A 568 -7.27 -16.27 10.55
C PRO A 568 -7.22 -15.17 11.64
N SER A 569 -8.29 -15.00 12.41
CA SER A 569 -8.44 -13.90 13.40
C SER A 569 -7.33 -13.86 14.48
N ASN A 570 -6.81 -15.02 14.89
CA ASN A 570 -5.67 -15.11 15.82
C ASN A 570 -4.35 -14.59 15.22
N TRP A 571 -4.18 -14.62 13.90
CA TRP A 571 -3.05 -14.00 13.20
C TRP A 571 -3.19 -12.48 13.13
N ILE A 572 -4.41 -11.97 13.03
CA ILE A 572 -4.67 -10.53 12.99
C ILE A 572 -4.35 -9.92 14.35
N SER A 573 -4.77 -10.54 15.45
CA SER A 573 -4.40 -10.09 16.81
C SER A 573 -2.89 -10.12 17.02
N PHE A 574 -2.21 -11.22 16.66
CA PHE A 574 -0.74 -11.32 16.76
C PHE A 574 -0.01 -10.27 15.91
N VAL A 575 -0.44 -10.04 14.65
CA VAL A 575 0.21 -9.06 13.76
C VAL A 575 -0.12 -7.63 14.15
N CYS A 576 -1.31 -7.36 14.70
CA CYS A 576 -1.71 -6.05 15.22
C CYS A 576 -0.99 -5.75 16.54
N GLU A 577 -0.87 -6.69 17.48
CA GLU A 577 -0.09 -6.52 18.71
C GLU A 577 1.41 -6.34 18.41
N LEU A 578 1.97 -7.09 17.46
CA LEU A 578 3.34 -6.84 16.95
C LEU A 578 3.49 -5.51 16.21
N TYR A 579 2.41 -4.87 15.77
CA TYR A 579 2.42 -3.56 15.12
C TYR A 579 2.14 -2.41 16.11
N GLU A 580 1.29 -2.63 17.10
CA GLU A 580 0.88 -1.65 18.12
C GLU A 580 1.93 -1.54 19.23
N SER A 581 2.57 -2.65 19.62
CA SER A 581 3.75 -2.61 20.50
C SER A 581 4.96 -1.94 19.83
N MET A 582 4.93 -1.74 18.51
CA MET A 582 6.01 -1.08 17.75
C MET A 582 5.87 0.44 17.69
N ASP A 583 4.70 1.01 17.96
CA ASP A 583 4.48 2.47 17.97
C ASP A 583 4.52 3.06 19.39
N THR A 584 4.28 2.28 20.44
CA THR A 584 4.26 2.76 21.83
C THR A 584 5.63 2.86 22.50
N GLU A 585 6.62 2.05 22.11
CA GLU A 585 7.99 2.13 22.66
C GLU A 585 8.79 3.37 22.19
N CYS A 586 8.33 4.10 21.17
CA CYS A 586 8.96 5.37 20.74
C CYS A 586 8.51 6.60 21.54
N SER A 587 7.61 6.47 22.52
CA SER A 587 7.10 7.62 23.31
C SER A 587 7.26 7.51 24.82
N MET A 588 7.89 6.46 25.37
CA MET A 588 8.12 6.33 26.81
C MET A 588 9.58 6.11 27.22
N HIS A 589 10.49 6.93 26.70
CA HIS A 589 11.78 7.19 27.38
C HIS A 589 12.18 8.65 27.18
N VAL A 590 11.62 9.51 28.02
CA VAL A 590 12.25 10.73 28.54
C VAL A 590 11.92 10.77 30.02
N GLU A 591 12.80 10.19 30.83
CA GLU A 591 13.08 10.67 32.18
C GLU A 591 14.46 11.34 32.15
#